data_AF-A0A918MGF1-F1
#
_entry.id   AF-A0A918MGF1-F1
#
_cell.length_a   1.000
_cell.length_b   1.000
_cell.length_c   1.000
_cell.angle_alpha   90.00
_cell.angle_beta   90.00
_cell.angle_gamma   90.00
#
_symmetry.space_group_name_H-M   'P 1'
#
loop_
_entity.id
_entity.type
_entity.pdbx_description
1 polymer ?
#
loop_
_entity_poly.entity_id
_entity_poly.type
_entity_poly.pdbx_seq_one_letter_code
_entity_poly.pdbx_strand_id
1 'polypeptide(L)'
;MDEHLVALEKRMQQLQEALRQALTQHDNAQVKVLGEELTRTRHAWNVLCGLSEVPDTAQPEVQPEARPEPTQTVTESNQGVPVRDQVHQALALLTVPASPKLLSQVHQAFFSSPLNTARLTTLRRDEERSFRSAPYGRAYYICPALTSDLLSPARGLLALSTWPLEQRLVGPLTQRVHFLTAALRLADAAEHLAGETGVPQPVQQLLLHYSRNIHGDTPRGPLDLDALRRAAAAELEIHADDDADTRAEAAQRAREQLGDVEQIFGNILRDTARLRRTS
;
A
#
# COMPACT_ATOMS: atom_id res chain seq x y z
N MET A 1 23.12 27.35 1.62
CA MET A 1 22.30 26.21 1.12
C MET A 1 20.89 26.24 1.70
N ASP A 2 20.76 26.48 3.01
CA ASP A 2 19.45 26.47 3.70
C ASP A 2 18.45 27.52 3.18
N GLU A 3 18.89 28.72 2.80
CA GLU A 3 18.00 29.78 2.31
C GLU A 3 17.29 29.42 0.99
N HIS A 4 17.96 28.69 0.09
CA HIS A 4 17.37 28.23 -1.16
C HIS A 4 16.35 27.11 -0.97
N LEU A 5 16.57 26.23 0.01
CA LEU A 5 15.61 25.17 0.36
C LEU A 5 14.34 25.76 0.99
N VAL A 6 14.49 26.71 1.91
CA VAL A 6 13.37 27.43 2.54
C VAL A 6 12.57 28.22 1.50
N ALA A 7 13.24 28.85 0.53
CA ALA A 7 12.58 29.56 -0.56
C ALA A 7 11.76 28.61 -1.48
N LEU A 8 12.29 27.43 -1.79
CA LEU A 8 11.60 26.42 -2.60
C LEU A 8 10.39 25.81 -1.87
N GLU A 9 10.51 25.56 -0.58
CA GLU A 9 9.40 25.05 0.25
C GLU A 9 8.25 26.06 0.30
N LYS A 10 8.57 27.34 0.54
CA LYS A 10 7.58 28.43 0.51
C LYS A 10 6.93 28.56 -0.87
N ARG A 11 7.69 28.39 -1.95
CA ARG A 11 7.16 28.41 -3.33
C ARG A 11 6.23 27.23 -3.60
N MET A 12 6.54 26.03 -3.09
CA MET A 12 5.67 24.86 -3.21
C MET A 12 4.33 25.05 -2.49
N GLN A 13 4.35 25.60 -1.27
CA GLN A 13 3.14 25.90 -0.51
C GLN A 13 2.23 26.90 -1.26
N GLN A 14 2.81 27.97 -1.80
CA GLN A 14 2.09 28.96 -2.62
C GLN A 14 1.45 28.34 -3.88
N LEU A 15 2.17 27.44 -4.57
CA LEU A 15 1.64 26.76 -5.75
C LEU A 15 0.50 25.78 -5.40
N GLN A 16 0.57 25.12 -4.24
CA GLN A 16 -0.51 24.25 -3.77
C GLN A 16 -1.77 25.04 -3.39
N GLU A 17 -1.63 26.21 -2.77
CA GLU A 17 -2.76 27.10 -2.45
C GLU A 17 -3.41 27.64 -3.72
N ALA A 18 -2.61 28.10 -4.69
CA ALA A 18 -3.10 28.56 -5.99
C ALA A 18 -3.83 27.44 -6.77
N LEU A 19 -3.32 26.21 -6.71
CA LEU A 19 -3.96 25.04 -7.34
C LEU A 19 -5.34 24.76 -6.71
N ARG A 20 -5.44 24.81 -5.37
CA ARG A 20 -6.73 24.64 -4.66
C ARG A 20 -7.72 25.74 -5.06
N GLN A 21 -7.27 26.98 -5.18
CA GLN A 21 -8.12 28.10 -5.63
C GLN A 21 -8.58 27.93 -7.08
N ALA A 22 -7.69 27.52 -7.99
CA ALA A 22 -8.04 27.27 -9.40
C ALA A 22 -9.05 26.11 -9.55
N LEU A 23 -8.93 25.08 -8.71
CA LEU A 23 -9.91 23.98 -8.67
C LEU A 23 -11.29 24.45 -8.18
N THR A 24 -11.35 25.34 -7.17
CA THR A 24 -12.62 25.92 -6.71
C THR A 24 -13.29 26.83 -7.75
N GLN A 25 -12.50 27.41 -8.66
CA GLN A 25 -12.98 28.27 -9.74
C GLN A 25 -13.24 27.50 -11.05
N HIS A 26 -13.02 26.17 -11.06
CA HIS A 26 -13.12 25.29 -12.23
C HIS A 26 -12.28 25.73 -13.44
N ASP A 27 -11.19 26.46 -13.22
CA ASP A 27 -10.26 26.88 -14.29
C ASP A 27 -9.23 25.78 -14.60
N ASN A 28 -9.62 24.86 -15.49
CA ASN A 28 -8.80 23.73 -15.89
C ASN A 28 -7.50 24.12 -16.60
N ALA A 29 -7.45 25.28 -17.25
CA ALA A 29 -6.24 25.76 -17.93
C ALA A 29 -5.19 26.19 -16.89
N GLN A 30 -5.62 26.91 -15.85
CA GLN A 30 -4.73 27.31 -14.75
C GLN A 30 -4.26 26.11 -13.91
N VAL A 31 -5.13 25.12 -13.66
CA VAL A 31 -4.75 23.89 -12.94
C VAL A 31 -3.60 23.16 -13.63
N LYS A 32 -3.62 23.07 -14.97
CA LYS A 32 -2.55 22.41 -15.73
C LYS A 32 -1.21 23.15 -15.62
N VAL A 33 -1.22 24.47 -15.79
CA VAL A 33 -0.02 25.32 -15.70
C VAL A 33 0.58 25.26 -14.29
N LEU A 34 -0.25 25.40 -13.26
CA LEU A 34 0.17 25.33 -11.86
C LEU A 34 0.68 23.94 -11.47
N GLY A 35 0.09 22.87 -12.01
CA GLY A 35 0.53 21.48 -11.79
C GLY A 35 1.92 21.19 -12.40
N GLU A 36 2.18 21.69 -13.60
CA GLU A 36 3.50 21.60 -14.23
C GLU A 36 4.57 22.36 -13.44
N GLU A 37 4.25 23.57 -12.98
CA GLU A 37 5.16 24.40 -12.18
C GLU A 37 5.44 23.79 -10.80
N LEU A 38 4.43 23.20 -10.15
CA LEU A 38 4.58 22.47 -8.89
C LEU A 38 5.50 21.24 -9.05
N THR A 39 5.36 20.53 -10.18
CA THR A 39 6.19 19.35 -10.47
C THR A 39 7.64 19.75 -10.71
N ARG A 40 7.90 20.84 -11.45
CA ARG A 40 9.26 21.38 -11.65
C ARG A 40 9.89 21.86 -10.34
N THR A 41 9.14 22.57 -9.50
CA THR A 41 9.63 23.07 -8.20
C THR A 41 9.96 21.92 -7.25
N ARG A 42 9.11 20.89 -7.19
CA ARG A 42 9.35 19.66 -6.42
C ARG A 42 10.58 18.89 -6.91
N HIS A 43 10.79 18.82 -8.23
CA HIS A 43 11.99 18.20 -8.79
C HIS A 43 13.26 18.97 -8.42
N ALA A 44 13.24 20.31 -8.49
CA ALA A 44 14.38 21.14 -8.08
C ALA A 44 14.72 20.95 -6.59
N TRP A 45 13.71 20.82 -5.73
CA TRP A 45 13.90 20.49 -4.32
C TRP A 45 14.50 19.10 -4.12
N ASN A 46 14.00 18.08 -4.82
CA ASN A 46 14.56 16.72 -4.76
C ASN A 46 16.03 16.64 -5.18
N VAL A 47 16.43 17.39 -6.21
CA VAL A 47 17.83 17.48 -6.67
C VAL A 47 18.71 18.12 -5.59
N LEU A 48 18.27 19.21 -4.96
CA LEU A 48 19.02 19.87 -3.90
C LEU A 48 19.10 19.05 -2.60
N CYS A 49 18.10 18.19 -2.34
CA CYS A 49 18.10 17.25 -1.22
C CYS A 49 18.86 15.93 -1.52
N GLY A 50 19.41 15.76 -2.73
CA GLY A 50 20.13 14.53 -3.11
C GLY A 50 19.22 13.31 -3.27
N LEU A 51 17.91 13.51 -3.44
CA LEU A 51 16.89 12.46 -3.58
C LEU A 51 16.59 12.11 -5.05
N SER A 52 17.38 12.64 -5.99
CA SER A 52 17.30 12.33 -7.42
C SER A 52 18.59 11.66 -7.87
N GLU A 53 18.52 10.39 -8.28
CA GLU A 53 19.63 9.71 -8.95
C GLU A 53 19.82 10.33 -10.34
N VAL A 54 20.98 10.95 -10.56
CA VAL A 54 21.47 11.32 -11.90
C VAL A 54 22.35 10.16 -12.39
N PRO A 55 22.23 9.70 -13.65
CA PRO A 55 23.10 8.65 -14.16
C PRO A 55 24.52 9.21 -14.32
N ASP A 56 25.46 8.70 -13.53
CA ASP A 56 26.84 9.19 -13.54
C ASP A 56 27.67 8.48 -14.61
N THR A 57 28.05 9.25 -15.63
CA THR A 57 29.05 8.93 -16.63
C THR A 57 30.47 9.08 -16.07
N ALA A 58 31.23 7.98 -16.09
CA ALA A 58 32.68 7.87 -16.30
C ALA A 58 33.70 8.61 -15.39
N GLN A 59 34.33 7.80 -14.49
CA GLN A 59 35.79 7.62 -14.20
C GLN A 59 36.65 8.78 -13.59
N PRO A 60 37.85 8.52 -13.00
CA PRO A 60 38.43 7.31 -12.36
C PRO A 60 39.15 7.54 -10.99
N GLU A 61 39.50 6.41 -10.35
CA GLU A 61 40.50 6.09 -9.29
C GLU A 61 41.38 7.20 -8.67
N VAL A 62 41.51 7.23 -7.33
CA VAL A 62 42.78 7.07 -6.55
C VAL A 62 42.45 6.68 -5.09
N GLN A 63 42.98 5.53 -4.63
CA GLN A 63 43.15 5.11 -3.22
C GLN A 63 44.57 5.52 -2.72
N PRO A 64 44.84 5.75 -1.41
CA PRO A 64 45.12 4.62 -0.49
C PRO A 64 44.80 4.78 1.03
N GLU A 65 44.45 3.63 1.62
CA GLU A 65 44.86 3.05 2.92
C GLU A 65 44.50 3.69 4.29
N ALA A 66 43.70 2.92 5.07
CA ALA A 66 44.07 2.25 6.34
C ALA A 66 43.10 2.47 7.53
N ARG A 67 42.35 1.41 7.91
CA ARG A 67 42.36 0.72 9.24
C ARG A 67 41.18 -0.28 9.33
N PRO A 68 41.36 -1.51 9.88
CA PRO A 68 40.31 -2.53 9.88
C PRO A 68 39.46 -2.45 11.16
N GLU A 69 38.14 -2.41 10.99
CA GLU A 69 37.11 -2.53 12.02
C GLU A 69 36.07 -3.58 11.52
N PRO A 70 35.39 -4.30 12.41
CA PRO A 70 35.03 -5.70 12.24
C PRO A 70 33.98 -5.94 11.16
N THR A 71 34.24 -6.99 10.37
CA THR A 71 33.40 -7.58 9.33
C THR A 71 31.98 -7.87 9.84
N GLN A 72 31.11 -6.86 9.76
CA GLN A 72 29.72 -7.11 9.46
C GLN A 72 29.71 -7.47 7.98
N THR A 73 29.52 -8.76 7.69
CA THR A 73 29.12 -9.20 6.36
C THR A 73 27.75 -8.60 6.08
N VAL A 74 27.74 -7.34 5.66
CA VAL A 74 26.68 -6.76 4.85
C VAL A 74 26.80 -7.54 3.54
N THR A 75 26.08 -8.66 3.47
CA THR A 75 25.66 -9.17 2.18
C THR A 75 24.76 -8.10 1.58
N GLU A 76 25.40 -7.20 0.84
CA GLU A 76 24.80 -6.40 -0.20
C GLU A 76 24.05 -7.36 -1.13
N SER A 77 22.75 -7.52 -0.87
CA SER A 77 21.85 -8.13 -1.82
C SER A 77 20.62 -7.25 -1.91
N ASN A 78 20.56 -6.54 -3.04
CA ASN A 78 19.49 -5.69 -3.56
C ASN A 78 19.51 -4.22 -3.11
N GLN A 79 20.05 -3.36 -3.98
CA GLN A 79 19.63 -1.95 -4.16
C GLN A 79 18.18 -1.93 -4.68
N GLY A 80 17.29 -2.56 -3.92
CA GLY A 80 15.90 -2.79 -4.27
C GLY A 80 14.99 -1.80 -3.55
N VAL A 81 13.91 -1.43 -4.23
CA VAL A 81 12.76 -0.68 -3.72
C VAL A 81 12.55 -0.92 -2.21
N PRO A 82 12.41 0.12 -1.35
CA PRO A 82 12.22 -0.06 0.09
C PRO A 82 11.06 -1.02 0.41
N VAL A 83 11.15 -1.80 1.50
CA VAL A 83 10.08 -2.77 1.89
C VAL A 83 8.71 -2.11 1.98
N ARG A 84 8.65 -0.86 2.43
CA ARG A 84 7.44 -0.03 2.45
C ARG A 84 6.82 0.11 1.06
N ASP A 85 7.65 0.39 0.06
CA ASP A 85 7.20 0.65 -1.30
C ASP A 85 6.84 -0.66 -2.01
N GLN A 86 7.55 -1.76 -1.71
CA GLN A 86 7.18 -3.10 -2.16
C GLN A 86 5.79 -3.53 -1.62
N VAL A 87 5.51 -3.27 -0.34
CA VAL A 87 4.19 -3.52 0.25
C VAL A 87 3.13 -2.63 -0.38
N HIS A 88 3.43 -1.35 -0.60
CA HIS A 88 2.53 -0.43 -1.28
C HIS A 88 2.19 -0.92 -2.70
N GLN A 89 3.18 -1.36 -3.49
CA GLN A 89 2.96 -1.91 -4.83
C GLN A 89 2.01 -3.11 -4.81
N ALA A 90 2.24 -4.07 -3.90
CA ALA A 90 1.38 -5.25 -3.76
C ALA A 90 -0.05 -4.89 -3.31
N LEU A 91 -0.21 -3.96 -2.35
CA LEU A 91 -1.53 -3.49 -1.91
C LEU A 91 -2.25 -2.69 -3.01
N ALA A 92 -1.53 -1.85 -3.73
CA ALA A 92 -2.08 -1.07 -4.84
C ALA A 92 -2.60 -1.99 -5.96
N LEU A 93 -1.90 -3.10 -6.24
CA LEU A 93 -2.36 -4.12 -7.18
C LEU A 93 -3.59 -4.88 -6.66
N LEU A 94 -3.56 -5.33 -5.40
CA LEU A 94 -4.65 -6.12 -4.81
C LEU A 94 -5.93 -5.30 -4.60
N THR A 95 -5.79 -3.99 -4.32
CA THR A 95 -6.89 -3.07 -3.96
C THR A 95 -7.71 -3.50 -2.74
N VAL A 96 -7.22 -4.46 -1.94
CA VAL A 96 -7.87 -4.95 -0.73
C VAL A 96 -6.85 -5.18 0.39
N PRO A 97 -7.27 -5.08 1.66
CA PRO A 97 -6.44 -5.48 2.77
C PRO A 97 -5.94 -6.92 2.66
N ALA A 98 -4.64 -7.11 2.91
CA ALA A 98 -3.97 -8.37 2.60
C ALA A 98 -3.00 -8.81 3.70
N SER A 99 -2.78 -10.12 3.77
CA SER A 99 -1.84 -10.71 4.72
C SER A 99 -0.38 -10.61 4.23
N PRO A 100 0.61 -10.59 5.15
CA PRO A 100 2.03 -10.70 4.82
C PRO A 100 2.37 -11.79 3.80
N LYS A 101 1.74 -12.96 3.94
CA LYS A 101 1.97 -14.10 3.04
C LYS A 101 1.48 -13.79 1.64
N LEU A 102 0.25 -13.29 1.51
CA LEU A 102 -0.32 -12.94 0.20
C LEU A 102 0.49 -11.82 -0.46
N LEU A 103 0.86 -10.77 0.30
CA LEU A 103 1.69 -9.68 -0.21
C LEU A 103 3.04 -10.19 -0.74
N SER A 104 3.68 -11.12 -0.03
CA SER A 104 4.92 -11.74 -0.50
C SER A 104 4.72 -12.56 -1.78
N GLN A 105 3.61 -13.32 -1.88
CA GLN A 105 3.30 -14.11 -3.07
C GLN A 105 3.02 -13.23 -4.28
N VAL A 106 2.25 -12.17 -4.11
CA VAL A 106 1.95 -11.19 -5.17
C VAL A 106 3.21 -10.46 -5.60
N HIS A 107 4.01 -9.98 -4.65
CA HIS A 107 5.25 -9.28 -4.99
C HIS A 107 6.23 -10.20 -5.74
N GLN A 108 6.36 -11.46 -5.31
CA GLN A 108 7.17 -12.45 -6.02
C GLN A 108 6.64 -12.71 -7.43
N ALA A 109 5.32 -12.82 -7.60
CA ALA A 109 4.70 -13.16 -8.86
C ALA A 109 4.77 -12.02 -9.89
N PHE A 110 4.51 -10.78 -9.48
CA PHE A 110 4.37 -9.63 -10.38
C PHE A 110 5.59 -8.70 -10.41
N PHE A 111 6.43 -8.71 -9.37
CA PHE A 111 7.57 -7.79 -9.21
C PHE A 111 8.90 -8.53 -9.01
N SER A 112 8.93 -9.84 -9.27
CA SER A 112 10.14 -10.68 -9.34
C SER A 112 11.02 -10.72 -8.08
N SER A 113 10.46 -10.41 -6.89
CA SER A 113 11.15 -10.57 -5.60
C SER A 113 10.15 -10.92 -4.51
N PRO A 114 10.41 -11.87 -3.60
CA PRO A 114 9.57 -12.06 -2.42
C PRO A 114 9.75 -10.90 -1.42
N LEU A 115 8.70 -10.60 -0.65
CA LEU A 115 8.80 -9.67 0.47
C LEU A 115 9.46 -10.33 1.67
N ASN A 116 10.32 -9.60 2.38
CA ASN A 116 10.77 -10.02 3.71
C ASN A 116 9.66 -9.77 4.74
N THR A 117 8.81 -10.78 4.95
CA THR A 117 7.65 -10.71 5.86
C THR A 117 8.04 -10.46 7.32
N ALA A 118 9.25 -10.83 7.75
CA ALA A 118 9.74 -10.60 9.11
C ALA A 118 9.89 -9.10 9.44
N ARG A 119 10.14 -8.25 8.41
CA ARG A 119 10.28 -6.80 8.58
C ARG A 119 8.94 -6.07 8.71
N LEU A 120 7.81 -6.71 8.41
CA LEU A 120 6.50 -6.05 8.39
C LEU A 120 5.98 -5.67 9.77
N THR A 121 6.34 -6.42 10.82
CA THR A 121 5.98 -6.07 12.21
C THR A 121 6.65 -4.77 12.64
N THR A 122 7.94 -4.62 12.33
CA THR A 122 8.71 -3.40 12.61
C THR A 122 8.17 -2.24 11.78
N LEU A 123 7.95 -2.45 10.48
CA LEU A 123 7.35 -1.45 9.58
C LEU A 123 6.05 -0.88 10.14
N ARG A 124 5.11 -1.73 10.57
CA ARG A 124 3.83 -1.26 11.17
C ARG A 124 4.04 -0.33 12.36
N ARG A 125 4.96 -0.68 13.27
CA ARG A 125 5.24 0.12 14.47
C ARG A 125 5.87 1.46 14.10
N ASP A 126 6.74 1.46 13.10
CA ASP A 126 7.42 2.66 12.62
C ASP A 126 6.45 3.57 11.87
N GLU A 127 5.51 3.01 11.09
CA GLU A 127 4.43 3.75 10.43
C GLU A 127 3.52 4.45 11.46
N GLU A 128 3.09 3.73 12.50
CA GLU A 128 2.28 4.32 13.58
C GLU A 128 3.06 5.41 14.34
N ARG A 129 4.32 5.16 14.70
CA ARG A 129 5.18 6.17 15.37
C ARG A 129 5.37 7.40 14.49
N SER A 130 5.58 7.20 13.19
CA SER A 130 5.74 8.30 12.23
C SER A 130 4.46 9.10 12.10
N PHE A 131 3.29 8.46 12.07
CA PHE A 131 2.01 9.18 12.03
C PHE A 131 1.75 9.96 13.32
N ARG A 132 2.00 9.37 14.49
CA ARG A 132 1.80 10.05 15.78
C ARG A 132 2.71 11.26 15.96
N SER A 133 3.92 11.24 15.41
CA SER A 133 4.88 12.35 15.49
C SER A 133 4.60 13.47 14.48
N ALA A 134 4.18 13.11 13.27
CA ALA A 134 3.81 14.05 12.21
C ALA A 134 2.59 13.51 11.45
N PRO A 135 1.36 13.76 11.95
CA PRO A 135 0.14 13.32 11.29
C PRO A 135 0.08 13.87 9.87
N TYR A 136 -0.21 12.99 8.90
CA TYR A 136 -0.30 13.33 7.48
C TYR A 136 1.00 13.92 6.87
N GLY A 137 2.15 13.76 7.53
CA GLY A 137 3.45 14.19 7.01
C GLY A 137 3.98 13.34 5.84
N ARG A 138 3.38 12.17 5.58
CA ARG A 138 3.70 11.29 4.44
C ARG A 138 2.49 11.16 3.50
N ALA A 139 2.75 10.89 2.23
CA ALA A 139 1.70 10.68 1.22
C ALA A 139 0.78 9.49 1.52
N TYR A 140 1.31 8.44 2.16
CA TYR A 140 0.54 7.29 2.63
C TYR A 140 1.25 6.64 3.82
N TYR A 141 0.49 5.85 4.58
CA TYR A 141 0.98 4.98 5.63
C TYR A 141 0.51 3.55 5.40
N ILE A 142 1.33 2.58 5.78
CA ILE A 142 0.92 1.19 5.85
C ILE A 142 0.33 0.96 7.24
N CYS A 143 -0.97 0.69 7.26
CA CYS A 143 -1.76 0.59 8.47
C CYS A 143 -2.38 -0.82 8.59
N PRO A 144 -2.82 -1.23 9.77
CA PRO A 144 -3.68 -2.40 9.86
C PRO A 144 -5.04 -2.16 9.20
N ALA A 145 -5.64 -3.24 8.70
CA ALA A 145 -7.09 -3.26 8.55
C ALA A 145 -7.75 -3.26 9.94
N LEU A 146 -9.00 -2.81 10.05
CA LEU A 146 -9.72 -2.75 11.33
C LEU A 146 -10.85 -3.76 11.35
N THR A 147 -11.12 -4.40 12.49
CA THR A 147 -12.29 -5.28 12.61
C THR A 147 -13.57 -4.45 12.75
N SER A 148 -14.66 -4.90 12.13
CA SER A 148 -15.92 -4.14 12.16
C SER A 148 -16.52 -4.07 13.55
N ASP A 149 -16.37 -5.11 14.36
CA ASP A 149 -16.95 -5.24 15.70
C ASP A 149 -16.29 -4.30 16.72
N LEU A 150 -14.97 -4.43 16.90
CA LEU A 150 -14.20 -3.80 17.96
C LEU A 150 -13.41 -2.57 17.49
N LEU A 151 -13.44 -2.28 16.18
CA LEU A 151 -12.65 -1.22 15.55
C LEU A 151 -11.17 -1.28 15.95
N SER A 152 -10.71 -2.51 16.17
CA SER A 152 -9.37 -2.84 16.64
C SER A 152 -8.54 -3.36 15.46
N PRO A 153 -7.20 -3.31 15.53
CA PRO A 153 -6.36 -3.83 14.45
C PRO A 153 -6.68 -5.30 14.14
N ALA A 154 -7.13 -5.57 12.91
CA ALA A 154 -7.33 -6.92 12.41
C ALA A 154 -5.98 -7.65 12.36
N ARG A 155 -5.98 -8.88 12.87
CA ARG A 155 -4.75 -9.66 13.01
C ARG A 155 -4.17 -9.98 11.63
N GLY A 156 -2.95 -9.51 11.40
CA GLY A 156 -2.18 -9.91 10.23
C GLY A 156 -2.72 -9.40 8.88
N LEU A 157 -3.56 -8.38 8.88
CA LEU A 157 -4.00 -7.69 7.66
C LEU A 157 -3.39 -6.29 7.60
N LEU A 158 -2.88 -5.94 6.42
CA LEU A 158 -2.29 -4.63 6.10
C LEU A 158 -3.14 -3.93 5.04
N ALA A 159 -3.23 -2.61 5.14
CA ALA A 159 -3.98 -1.74 4.26
C ALA A 159 -3.23 -0.41 4.04
N LEU A 160 -3.71 0.39 3.09
CA LEU A 160 -3.19 1.74 2.83
C LEU A 160 -4.05 2.79 3.51
N SER A 161 -3.43 3.72 4.25
CA SER A 161 -4.16 4.80 4.95
C SER A 161 -4.94 5.73 4.01
N THR A 162 -4.59 5.75 2.72
CA THR A 162 -5.26 6.53 1.67
C THR A 162 -6.57 5.91 1.22
N TRP A 163 -6.85 4.66 1.57
CA TRP A 163 -8.13 4.03 1.28
C TRP A 163 -9.23 4.57 2.20
N PRO A 164 -10.47 4.69 1.68
CA PRO A 164 -11.64 4.94 2.51
C PRO A 164 -11.71 3.99 3.71
N LEU A 165 -12.28 4.46 4.82
CA LEU A 165 -12.32 3.70 6.07
C LEU A 165 -13.10 2.39 5.90
N GLU A 166 -14.18 2.41 5.13
CA GLU A 166 -14.98 1.26 4.72
C GLU A 166 -14.09 0.19 4.07
N GLN A 167 -13.18 0.58 3.18
CA GLN A 167 -12.27 -0.33 2.48
C GLN A 167 -11.23 -0.97 3.42
N ARG A 168 -10.95 -0.34 4.56
CA ARG A 168 -10.01 -0.84 5.56
C ARG A 168 -10.67 -1.68 6.66
N LEU A 169 -12.00 -1.64 6.75
CA LEU A 169 -12.76 -2.42 7.71
C LEU A 169 -12.98 -3.85 7.24
N VAL A 170 -13.02 -4.78 8.18
CA VAL A 170 -13.16 -6.22 7.93
C VAL A 170 -14.25 -6.77 8.83
N GLY A 171 -15.36 -7.15 8.21
CA GLY A 171 -16.48 -7.85 8.79
C GLY A 171 -16.52 -9.34 8.42
N PRO A 172 -17.63 -10.02 8.74
CA PRO A 172 -17.75 -11.48 8.59
C PRO A 172 -17.59 -11.99 7.15
N LEU A 173 -18.12 -11.27 6.17
CA LEU A 173 -18.06 -11.65 4.74
C LEU A 173 -16.82 -11.10 4.02
N THR A 174 -16.15 -10.12 4.63
CA THR A 174 -15.09 -9.33 3.98
C THR A 174 -13.93 -10.18 3.49
N GLN A 175 -13.56 -11.24 4.23
CA GLN A 175 -12.48 -12.11 3.78
C GLN A 175 -12.80 -12.79 2.44
N ARG A 176 -14.06 -13.18 2.21
CA ARG A 176 -14.47 -13.79 0.94
C ARG A 176 -14.54 -12.75 -0.17
N VAL A 177 -15.12 -11.58 0.10
CA VAL A 177 -15.16 -10.44 -0.83
C VAL A 177 -13.75 -10.01 -1.25
N HIS A 178 -12.80 -9.90 -0.30
CA HIS A 178 -11.41 -9.57 -0.58
C HIS A 178 -10.72 -10.65 -1.42
N PHE A 179 -10.99 -11.93 -1.15
CA PHE A 179 -10.46 -13.03 -1.94
C PHE A 179 -10.92 -12.95 -3.40
N LEU A 180 -12.22 -12.73 -3.64
CA LEU A 180 -12.80 -12.62 -4.97
C LEU A 180 -12.32 -11.35 -5.70
N THR A 181 -12.28 -10.22 -5.00
CA THR A 181 -11.76 -8.95 -5.53
C THR A 181 -10.29 -9.08 -5.93
N ALA A 182 -9.46 -9.69 -5.09
CA ALA A 182 -8.07 -9.97 -5.41
C ALA A 182 -7.94 -10.87 -6.65
N ALA A 183 -8.77 -11.92 -6.78
CA ALA A 183 -8.77 -12.78 -7.96
C ALA A 183 -9.00 -11.99 -9.25
N LEU A 184 -10.01 -11.10 -9.25
CA LEU A 184 -10.31 -10.23 -10.40
C LEU A 184 -9.13 -9.32 -10.73
N ARG A 185 -8.58 -8.60 -9.74
CA ARG A 185 -7.45 -7.69 -9.93
C ARG A 185 -6.19 -8.38 -10.44
N LEU A 186 -5.89 -9.57 -9.91
CA LEU A 186 -4.73 -10.34 -10.32
C LEU A 186 -4.92 -10.93 -11.72
N ALA A 187 -6.14 -11.33 -12.10
CA ALA A 187 -6.45 -11.78 -13.46
C ALA A 187 -6.28 -10.63 -14.46
N ASP A 188 -6.80 -9.44 -14.15
CA ASP A 188 -6.62 -8.23 -14.96
C ASP A 188 -5.14 -7.90 -15.15
N ALA A 189 -4.36 -7.89 -14.07
CA ALA A 189 -2.93 -7.61 -14.16
C ALA A 189 -2.14 -8.70 -14.91
N ALA A 190 -2.55 -9.97 -14.78
CA ALA A 190 -1.92 -11.07 -15.50
C ALA A 190 -2.14 -10.99 -17.01
N GLU A 191 -3.31 -10.53 -17.44
CA GLU A 191 -3.62 -10.27 -18.85
C GLU A 191 -2.69 -9.21 -19.46
N HIS A 192 -2.43 -8.12 -18.72
CA HIS A 192 -1.48 -7.09 -19.16
C HIS A 192 -0.02 -7.58 -19.21
N LEU A 193 0.30 -8.59 -18.41
CA LEU A 193 1.64 -9.20 -18.37
C LEU A 193 1.80 -10.35 -19.38
N ALA A 194 0.70 -10.86 -19.93
CA ALA A 194 0.72 -11.95 -20.88
C ALA A 194 1.38 -11.48 -22.18
N GLY A 195 2.57 -12.02 -22.48
CA GLY A 195 3.25 -11.84 -23.76
C GLY A 195 2.95 -13.00 -24.72
N GLU A 196 3.77 -13.13 -25.76
CA GLU A 196 3.68 -14.23 -26.75
C GLU A 196 3.80 -15.63 -26.12
N THR A 197 4.55 -15.74 -25.01
CA THR A 197 4.74 -16.98 -24.26
C THR A 197 3.64 -17.27 -23.22
N GLY A 198 2.64 -16.39 -23.11
CA GLY A 198 1.58 -16.47 -22.12
C GLY A 198 1.96 -15.91 -20.74
N VAL A 199 1.13 -16.23 -19.75
CA VAL A 199 1.27 -15.72 -18.37
C VAL A 199 2.49 -16.34 -17.68
N PRO A 200 3.36 -15.54 -17.02
CA PRO A 200 4.51 -16.07 -16.27
C PRO A 200 4.12 -17.13 -15.22
N GLN A 201 4.95 -18.17 -15.08
CA GLN A 201 4.64 -19.32 -14.22
C GLN A 201 4.30 -18.93 -12.76
N PRO A 202 5.02 -18.01 -12.08
CA PRO A 202 4.65 -17.61 -10.73
C PRO A 202 3.25 -16.98 -10.61
N VAL A 203 2.85 -16.16 -11.61
CA VAL A 203 1.52 -15.57 -11.70
C VAL A 203 0.47 -16.65 -11.97
N GLN A 204 0.78 -17.57 -12.89
CA GLN A 204 -0.11 -18.68 -13.21
C GLN A 204 -0.39 -19.56 -11.98
N GLN A 205 0.63 -19.90 -11.19
CA GLN A 205 0.45 -20.70 -9.97
C GLN A 205 -0.40 -19.98 -8.92
N LEU A 206 -0.22 -18.66 -8.77
CA LEU A 206 -1.04 -17.85 -7.88
C LEU A 206 -2.51 -17.87 -8.32
N LEU A 207 -2.80 -17.65 -9.61
CA LEU A 207 -4.16 -17.64 -10.14
C LEU A 207 -4.82 -19.02 -10.13
N LEU A 208 -4.06 -20.10 -10.34
CA LEU A 208 -4.57 -21.47 -10.19
C LEU A 208 -4.98 -21.77 -8.74
N HIS A 209 -4.31 -21.17 -7.75
CA HIS A 209 -4.77 -21.26 -6.36
C HIS A 209 -6.12 -20.57 -6.18
N TYR A 210 -6.33 -19.39 -6.77
CA TYR A 210 -7.64 -18.71 -6.74
C TYR A 210 -8.73 -19.53 -7.42
N SER A 211 -8.47 -19.98 -8.65
CA SER A 211 -9.39 -20.79 -9.46
C SER A 211 -9.93 -22.01 -8.70
N ARG A 212 -9.06 -22.75 -8.01
CA ARG A 212 -9.47 -23.94 -7.24
C ARG A 212 -10.35 -23.66 -6.01
N ASN A 213 -10.42 -22.40 -5.57
CA ASN A 213 -11.11 -21.99 -4.35
C ASN A 213 -12.30 -21.05 -4.63
N ILE A 214 -12.71 -20.90 -5.90
CA ILE A 214 -13.88 -20.11 -6.32
C ILE A 214 -14.96 -21.08 -6.79
N HIS A 215 -16.19 -20.88 -6.31
CA HIS A 215 -17.30 -21.73 -6.72
C HIS A 215 -17.67 -21.42 -8.17
N GLY A 216 -17.90 -22.46 -8.98
CA GLY A 216 -18.22 -22.31 -10.40
C GLY A 216 -17.00 -22.24 -11.32
N ASP A 217 -15.80 -22.04 -10.78
CA ASP A 217 -14.57 -22.28 -11.53
C ASP A 217 -14.12 -23.72 -11.31
N THR A 218 -14.21 -24.54 -12.36
CA THR A 218 -13.67 -25.91 -12.35
C THR A 218 -12.54 -25.97 -13.35
N PRO A 219 -11.27 -25.83 -12.92
CA PRO A 219 -10.15 -25.83 -13.84
C PRO A 219 -10.04 -27.21 -14.50
N ARG A 220 -10.44 -27.30 -15.77
CA ARG A 220 -10.38 -28.51 -16.61
C ARG A 220 -9.25 -28.42 -17.65
N GLY A 221 -8.13 -27.79 -17.30
CA GLY A 221 -7.04 -27.54 -18.24
C GLY A 221 -6.08 -26.44 -17.79
N PRO A 222 -5.38 -25.78 -18.73
CA PRO A 222 -4.57 -24.61 -18.42
C PRO A 222 -5.43 -23.48 -17.85
N LEU A 223 -4.78 -22.51 -17.21
CA LEU A 223 -5.44 -21.35 -16.61
C LEU A 223 -6.28 -20.60 -17.65
N ASP A 224 -7.59 -20.51 -17.40
CA ASP A 224 -8.54 -19.70 -18.16
C ASP A 224 -8.89 -18.45 -17.33
N LEU A 225 -8.34 -17.29 -17.73
CA LEU A 225 -8.53 -16.03 -17.02
C LEU A 225 -9.99 -15.54 -17.08
N ASP A 226 -10.71 -15.86 -18.15
CA ASP A 226 -12.08 -15.39 -18.33
C ASP A 226 -13.06 -16.25 -17.55
N ALA A 227 -12.83 -17.57 -17.48
CA ALA A 227 -13.57 -18.46 -16.59
C ALA A 227 -13.39 -18.05 -15.12
N LEU A 228 -12.14 -17.79 -14.72
CA LEU A 228 -11.82 -17.28 -13.37
C LEU A 228 -12.55 -15.97 -13.08
N ARG A 229 -12.51 -14.99 -14.01
CA ARG A 229 -13.18 -13.70 -13.83
C ARG A 229 -14.70 -13.83 -13.73
N ARG A 230 -15.32 -14.64 -14.60
CA ARG A 230 -16.77 -14.88 -14.55
C ARG A 230 -17.19 -15.54 -13.23
N ALA A 231 -16.48 -16.58 -12.80
CA ALA A 231 -16.80 -17.26 -11.55
C ALA A 231 -16.59 -16.35 -10.32
N ALA A 232 -15.49 -15.60 -10.29
CA ALA A 232 -15.20 -14.66 -9.21
C ALA A 232 -16.25 -13.54 -9.13
N ALA A 233 -16.65 -12.97 -10.27
CA ALA A 233 -17.66 -11.91 -10.34
C ALA A 233 -19.05 -12.43 -9.91
N ALA A 234 -19.46 -13.60 -10.42
CA ALA A 234 -20.74 -14.19 -10.06
C ALA A 234 -20.85 -14.49 -8.56
N GLU A 235 -19.78 -14.97 -7.93
CA GLU A 235 -19.77 -15.19 -6.48
C GLU A 235 -19.68 -13.87 -5.69
N LEU A 236 -18.98 -12.87 -6.24
CA LEU A 236 -18.85 -11.56 -5.60
C LEU A 236 -20.22 -10.85 -5.51
N GLU A 237 -21.05 -10.95 -6.55
CA GLU A 237 -22.43 -10.42 -6.57
C GLU A 237 -23.29 -10.96 -5.42
N ILE A 238 -23.01 -12.17 -4.91
CA ILE A 238 -23.76 -12.78 -3.80
C ILE A 238 -23.44 -12.11 -2.46
N HIS A 239 -22.22 -11.58 -2.29
CA HIS A 239 -21.70 -11.15 -0.99
C HIS A 239 -21.36 -9.67 -0.90
N ALA A 240 -21.23 -8.97 -2.03
CA ALA A 240 -20.68 -7.62 -2.07
C ALA A 240 -21.53 -6.60 -1.30
N ASP A 241 -22.85 -6.64 -1.46
CA ASP A 241 -23.76 -5.66 -0.86
C ASP A 241 -23.83 -5.82 0.67
N ASP A 242 -24.10 -7.04 1.16
CA ASP A 242 -24.13 -7.35 2.60
C ASP A 242 -22.81 -6.99 3.32
N ASP A 243 -21.68 -7.25 2.64
CA ASP A 243 -20.36 -6.87 3.14
C ASP A 243 -20.16 -5.34 3.15
N ALA A 244 -20.57 -4.66 2.09
CA ALA A 244 -20.46 -3.21 1.97
C ALA A 244 -21.30 -2.50 3.04
N ASP A 245 -22.53 -2.96 3.29
CA ASP A 245 -23.41 -2.43 4.33
C ASP A 245 -22.77 -2.59 5.72
N THR A 246 -22.27 -3.79 6.04
CA THR A 246 -21.58 -4.05 7.31
C THR A 246 -20.37 -3.12 7.50
N ARG A 247 -19.58 -2.90 6.44
CA ARG A 247 -18.39 -2.03 6.51
C ARG A 247 -18.75 -0.55 6.54
N ALA A 248 -19.84 -0.13 5.89
CA ALA A 248 -20.34 1.23 5.94
C ALA A 248 -20.84 1.59 7.35
N GLU A 249 -21.62 0.72 7.97
CA GLU A 249 -22.08 0.90 9.37
C GLU A 249 -20.90 0.97 10.34
N ALA A 250 -19.90 0.09 10.17
CA ALA A 250 -18.71 0.11 11.01
C ALA A 250 -17.85 1.36 10.77
N ALA A 251 -17.75 1.86 9.53
CA ALA A 251 -17.04 3.09 9.22
C ALA A 251 -17.71 4.30 9.85
N GLN A 252 -19.05 4.33 9.83
CA GLN A 252 -19.81 5.39 10.50
C GLN A 252 -19.55 5.40 12.01
N ARG A 253 -19.64 4.24 12.67
CA ARG A 253 -19.31 4.12 14.10
C ARG A 253 -17.86 4.54 14.39
N ALA A 254 -16.92 4.17 13.53
CA ALA A 254 -15.53 4.54 13.69
C ALA A 254 -15.31 6.06 13.59
N ARG A 255 -15.98 6.75 12.66
CA ARG A 255 -15.92 8.22 12.56
C ARG A 255 -16.49 8.92 13.78
N GLU A 256 -17.53 8.34 14.38
CA GLU A 256 -18.19 8.90 15.57
C GLU A 256 -17.40 8.68 16.86
N GLN A 257 -16.67 7.56 16.96
CA GLN A 257 -16.06 7.10 18.21
C GLN A 257 -14.53 7.24 18.27
N LEU A 258 -13.85 7.33 17.13
CA LEU A 258 -12.39 7.29 17.05
C LEU A 258 -11.80 8.63 16.61
N GLY A 259 -10.67 8.99 17.22
CA GLY A 259 -9.80 10.07 16.73
C GLY A 259 -9.03 9.65 15.47
N ASP A 260 -8.34 10.61 14.85
CA ASP A 260 -7.64 10.41 13.57
C ASP A 260 -6.62 9.26 13.61
N VAL A 261 -5.87 9.13 14.71
CA VAL A 261 -4.89 8.06 14.89
C VAL A 261 -5.59 6.71 14.96
N GLU A 262 -6.64 6.60 15.77
CA GLU A 262 -7.41 5.37 15.97
C GLU A 262 -8.20 4.98 14.70
N GLN A 263 -8.65 5.93 13.90
CA GLN A 263 -9.28 5.64 12.59
C GLN A 263 -8.28 5.03 11.59
N ILE A 264 -6.97 5.26 11.74
CA ILE A 264 -5.94 4.68 10.88
C ILE A 264 -5.38 3.38 11.48
N PHE A 265 -5.02 3.39 12.76
CA PHE A 265 -4.28 2.30 13.40
C PHE A 265 -5.13 1.42 14.30
N GLY A 266 -6.38 1.80 14.58
CA GLY A 266 -7.33 1.06 15.41
C GLY A 266 -7.19 1.38 16.89
N ASN A 267 -8.23 1.03 17.65
CA ASN A 267 -8.16 1.08 19.10
C ASN A 267 -7.28 -0.04 19.63
N ILE A 268 -6.32 0.31 20.49
CA ILE A 268 -5.67 -0.69 21.33
C ILE A 268 -6.69 -1.02 22.41
N LEU A 269 -7.24 -2.23 22.39
CA LEU A 269 -7.92 -2.81 23.55
C LEU A 269 -6.96 -2.72 24.74
N ARG A 270 -7.08 -1.65 25.53
CA ARG A 270 -6.41 -1.55 26.81
C ARG A 270 -7.08 -2.60 27.66
N ASP A 271 -6.33 -3.67 27.90
CA ASP A 271 -6.65 -4.78 28.77
C ASP A 271 -7.51 -4.32 29.96
N THR A 272 -8.82 -4.54 29.88
CA THR A 272 -9.78 -4.18 30.92
C THR A 272 -9.53 -4.96 32.22
N ALA A 273 -8.57 -5.89 32.21
CA ALA A 273 -8.08 -6.62 33.37
C ALA A 273 -7.38 -5.77 34.44
N ARG A 274 -6.96 -4.53 34.17
CA ARG A 274 -6.35 -3.66 35.21
C ARG A 274 -7.35 -2.91 36.10
N LEU A 275 -8.64 -2.87 35.75
CA LEU A 275 -9.67 -2.21 36.55
C LEU A 275 -10.33 -3.11 37.61
N ARG A 276 -10.00 -4.41 37.66
CA ARG A 276 -10.52 -5.35 38.68
C ARG A 276 -9.50 -5.75 39.76
N ARG A 277 -8.45 -4.95 39.96
CA ARG A 277 -7.45 -5.22 41.00
C ARG A 277 -7.26 -4.03 41.94
N THR A 278 -8.37 -3.39 42.31
CA THR A 278 -8.49 -2.51 43.49
C THR A 278 -9.93 -2.57 43.99
N SER A 279 -10.27 -3.65 44.68
CA SER A 279 -11.37 -3.74 45.63
C SER A 279 -11.01 -4.78 46.67
#